data_AF-A0A2H6LHF4-F1
#
_entry.id   AF-A0A2H6LHF4-F1
#
_cell.length_a   1.000
_cell.length_b   1.000
_cell.length_c   1.000
_cell.angle_alpha   90.00
_cell.angle_beta   90.00
_cell.angle_gamma   90.00
#
_symmetry.space_group_name_H-M   'P 1'
#
loop_
_entity.id
_entity.type
_entity.pdbx_description
1 polymer ?
#
loop_
_entity_poly.entity_id
_entity_poly.type
_entity_poly.pdbx_seq_one_letter_code
_entity_poly.pdbx_strand_id
1 'polypeptide(L)'
;MKKEFETSPPSVSEVIQELEKYASNPDYPGASFIMMAAWSNLSKDYTPILCQILNDESNNGLHESVIELLDVLRDERAIPALSKALTYRWSYDIWFNVPRKSLLALAEIGTPEAKMIIESAAQYPEELISEDANLILDNW
;
A
#
# COMPACT_ATOMS: atom_id res chain seq x y z
N MET A 1 31.14 -30.13 -8.05
CA MET A 1 30.17 -29.46 -8.94
C MET A 1 29.14 -28.78 -8.06
N LYS A 2 29.26 -27.46 -7.83
CA LYS A 2 28.21 -26.70 -7.14
C LYS A 2 27.05 -26.60 -8.14
N LYS A 3 25.89 -27.14 -7.79
CA LYS A 3 24.65 -26.80 -8.49
C LYS A 3 24.44 -25.31 -8.21
N GLU A 4 24.75 -24.47 -9.18
CA GLU A 4 24.24 -23.11 -9.16
C GLU A 4 22.72 -23.26 -9.23
N PHE A 5 22.05 -22.92 -8.12
CA PHE A 5 20.62 -22.75 -8.13
C PHE A 5 20.37 -21.46 -8.93
N GLU A 6 20.11 -21.58 -10.22
CA GLU A 6 19.47 -20.51 -10.99
C GLU A 6 18.06 -20.34 -10.42
N THR A 7 17.92 -19.61 -9.32
CA THR A 7 16.63 -19.09 -8.90
C THR A 7 16.51 -17.71 -9.52
N SER A 8 16.00 -17.66 -10.75
CA SER A 8 15.48 -16.41 -11.29
C SER A 8 14.44 -15.85 -10.29
N PRO A 9 14.39 -14.53 -10.08
CA PRO A 9 13.33 -13.94 -9.28
C PRO A 9 11.96 -14.35 -9.85
N PRO A 10 10.92 -14.49 -9.00
CA PRO A 10 9.60 -14.86 -9.46
C PRO A 10 9.09 -13.86 -10.50
N SER A 11 8.44 -14.37 -11.53
CA SER A 11 7.79 -13.57 -12.56
C SER A 11 6.64 -12.75 -11.98
N VAL A 12 6.26 -11.67 -12.67
CA VAL A 12 5.11 -10.84 -12.29
C VAL A 12 3.83 -11.68 -12.13
N SER A 13 3.60 -12.64 -13.03
CA SER A 13 2.44 -13.53 -12.95
C SER A 13 2.46 -14.46 -11.73
N GLU A 14 3.63 -14.97 -11.34
CA GLU A 14 3.76 -15.81 -10.14
C GLU A 14 3.50 -14.98 -8.88
N VAL A 15 4.03 -13.76 -8.82
CA VAL A 15 3.77 -12.84 -7.69
C VAL A 15 2.27 -12.51 -7.59
N ILE A 16 1.61 -12.23 -8.71
CA ILE A 16 0.16 -11.98 -8.74
C ILE A 16 -0.63 -13.18 -8.20
N GLN A 17 -0.30 -14.40 -8.65
CA GLN A 17 -0.99 -15.61 -8.17
C GLN A 17 -0.86 -15.81 -6.66
N GLU A 18 0.31 -15.50 -6.09
CA GLU A 18 0.50 -15.58 -4.64
C GLU A 18 -0.25 -14.45 -3.89
N LEU A 19 -0.28 -13.23 -4.44
CA LEU A 19 -1.10 -12.13 -3.90
C LEU A 19 -2.59 -12.47 -3.92
N GLU A 20 -3.08 -13.13 -4.97
CA GLU A 20 -4.47 -13.58 -5.07
C GLU A 20 -4.83 -14.65 -4.03
N LYS A 21 -3.91 -15.59 -3.78
CA LYS A 21 -4.09 -16.61 -2.71
C LYS A 21 -4.17 -15.95 -1.35
N TYR A 22 -3.29 -14.98 -1.07
CA TYR A 22 -3.33 -14.22 0.17
C TYR A 22 -4.60 -13.38 0.30
N ALA A 23 -5.02 -12.68 -0.75
CA ALA A 23 -6.24 -11.89 -0.75
C ALA A 23 -7.51 -12.73 -0.54
N SER A 24 -7.48 -14.01 -0.91
CA SER A 24 -8.59 -14.95 -0.71
C SER A 24 -8.55 -15.67 0.64
N ASN A 25 -7.40 -15.66 1.32
CA ASN A 25 -7.18 -16.30 2.61
C ASN A 25 -6.08 -15.54 3.38
N PRO A 26 -6.43 -14.56 4.23
CA PRO A 26 -5.45 -13.77 4.97
C PRO A 26 -4.54 -14.58 5.91
N ASP A 27 -4.94 -15.81 6.28
CA ASP A 27 -4.11 -16.75 7.04
C ASP A 27 -3.09 -17.51 6.17
N TYR A 28 -2.98 -17.17 4.88
CA TYR A 28 -2.07 -17.83 3.95
C TYR A 28 -0.60 -17.71 4.41
N PRO A 29 0.07 -18.84 4.72
CA PRO A 29 1.45 -18.82 5.17
C PRO A 29 2.34 -18.41 4.00
N GLY A 30 2.88 -17.20 4.04
CA GLY A 30 3.70 -16.68 2.94
C GLY A 30 3.66 -15.17 2.76
N ALA A 31 2.74 -14.46 3.42
CA ALA A 31 2.57 -13.01 3.33
C ALA A 31 3.89 -12.21 3.18
N SER A 32 4.85 -12.42 4.08
CA SER A 32 6.14 -11.72 4.05
C SER A 32 7.01 -12.11 2.83
N PHE A 33 6.99 -13.37 2.40
CA PHE A 33 7.71 -13.82 1.20
C PHE A 33 7.10 -13.23 -0.08
N ILE A 34 5.78 -13.08 -0.12
CA ILE A 34 5.08 -12.47 -1.26
C ILE A 34 5.47 -10.99 -1.38
N MET A 35 5.51 -10.26 -0.27
CA MET A 35 5.97 -8.87 -0.27
C MET A 35 7.43 -8.77 -0.75
N MET A 36 8.34 -9.62 -0.24
CA MET A 36 9.73 -9.65 -0.70
C MET A 36 9.85 -9.96 -2.20
N ALA A 37 9.03 -10.88 -2.70
CA ALA A 37 8.96 -11.21 -4.12
C ALA A 37 8.51 -9.99 -4.96
N ALA A 38 7.44 -9.31 -4.54
CA ALA A 38 6.94 -8.10 -5.19
C ALA A 38 8.00 -6.98 -5.19
N TRP A 39 8.71 -6.78 -4.09
CA TRP A 39 9.84 -5.84 -3.98
C TRP A 39 11.00 -6.19 -4.91
N SER A 40 11.32 -7.48 -5.09
CA SER A 40 12.41 -7.93 -5.95
C SER A 40 12.13 -7.75 -7.45
N ASN A 41 10.86 -7.58 -7.82
CA ASN A 41 10.39 -7.47 -9.19
C ASN A 41 9.18 -6.52 -9.29
N LEU A 42 9.43 -5.23 -9.08
CA LEU A 42 8.38 -4.19 -9.06
C LEU A 42 7.58 -4.16 -10.36
N SER A 43 6.25 -4.23 -10.25
CA SER A 43 5.33 -4.09 -11.38
C SER A 43 4.05 -3.37 -10.97
N LYS A 44 3.60 -2.44 -11.81
CA LYS A 44 2.29 -1.78 -11.68
C LYS A 44 1.12 -2.76 -11.86
N ASP A 45 1.36 -3.94 -12.41
CA ASP A 45 0.33 -4.97 -12.52
C ASP A 45 -0.13 -5.49 -11.15
N TYR A 46 0.65 -5.25 -10.08
CA TYR A 46 0.26 -5.58 -8.71
C TYR A 46 -0.80 -4.62 -8.15
N THR A 47 -0.93 -3.40 -8.68
CA THR A 47 -1.78 -2.35 -8.09
C THR A 47 -3.22 -2.81 -7.83
N PRO A 48 -3.94 -3.47 -8.75
CA PRO A 48 -5.31 -3.91 -8.49
C PRO A 48 -5.44 -4.84 -7.28
N ILE A 49 -4.58 -5.86 -7.17
CA ILE A 49 -4.65 -6.84 -6.08
C ILE A 49 -4.15 -6.25 -4.75
N LEU A 50 -3.14 -5.38 -4.79
CA LEU A 50 -2.69 -4.62 -3.62
C LEU A 50 -3.80 -3.70 -3.08
N CYS A 51 -4.57 -3.05 -3.96
CA CYS A 51 -5.73 -2.25 -3.57
C CYS A 51 -6.84 -3.10 -2.93
N GLN A 52 -7.07 -4.31 -3.45
CA GLN A 52 -8.01 -5.26 -2.84
C GLN A 52 -7.57 -5.63 -1.42
N ILE A 53 -6.29 -5.97 -1.23
CA ILE A 53 -5.74 -6.33 0.08
C ILE A 53 -5.85 -5.15 1.07
N LEU A 54 -5.48 -3.94 0.65
CA LEU A 54 -5.57 -2.73 1.47
C LEU A 54 -7.02 -2.44 1.93
N ASN A 55 -7.99 -2.65 1.04
CA ASN A 55 -9.40 -2.38 1.32
C ASN A 55 -10.12 -3.49 2.09
N ASP A 56 -9.48 -4.64 2.30
CA ASP A 56 -9.98 -5.70 3.17
C ASP A 56 -9.77 -5.28 4.63
N GLU A 57 -10.86 -4.87 5.27
CA GLU A 57 -10.91 -4.43 6.65
C GLU A 57 -10.72 -5.58 7.65
N SER A 58 -10.96 -6.83 7.21
CA SER A 58 -10.78 -8.04 8.02
C SER A 58 -9.32 -8.51 8.05
N ASN A 59 -8.53 -8.04 7.09
CA ASN A 59 -7.10 -8.28 7.05
C ASN A 59 -6.40 -7.43 8.14
N ASN A 60 -5.39 -7.99 8.80
CA ASN A 60 -4.65 -7.33 9.87
C ASN A 60 -3.12 -7.42 9.72
N GLY A 61 -2.62 -7.88 8.57
CA GLY A 61 -1.22 -8.32 8.47
C GLY A 61 -0.32 -7.48 7.58
N LEU A 62 -0.83 -6.88 6.50
CA LEU A 62 0.02 -6.35 5.42
C LEU A 62 -0.24 -4.89 5.01
N HIS A 63 -1.18 -4.18 5.63
CA HIS A 63 -1.57 -2.83 5.17
C HIS A 63 -0.37 -1.88 5.00
N GLU A 64 0.53 -1.82 5.98
CA GLU A 64 1.73 -0.97 5.88
C GLU A 64 2.63 -1.38 4.71
N SER A 65 2.96 -2.66 4.56
CA SER A 65 3.81 -3.15 3.45
C SER A 65 3.15 -3.00 2.08
N VAL A 66 1.83 -3.16 2.02
CA VAL A 66 1.04 -2.94 0.79
C VAL A 66 1.09 -1.47 0.40
N ILE A 67 0.95 -0.55 1.35
CA ILE A 67 1.04 0.89 1.09
C ILE A 67 2.44 1.27 0.64
N GLU A 68 3.49 0.73 1.28
CA GLU A 68 4.88 0.98 0.86
C GLU A 68 5.16 0.50 -0.58
N LEU A 69 4.57 -0.63 -0.99
CA LEU A 69 4.63 -1.06 -2.39
C LEU A 69 3.85 -0.10 -3.30
N LEU A 70 2.62 0.29 -2.94
CA LEU A 70 1.81 1.22 -3.73
C LEU A 70 2.48 2.59 -3.89
N ASP A 71 3.13 3.06 -2.83
CA ASP A 71 3.96 4.26 -2.78
C ASP A 71 5.07 4.22 -3.83
N VAL A 72 5.88 3.16 -3.83
CA VAL A 72 6.95 2.99 -4.83
C VAL A 72 6.42 2.80 -6.24
N LEU A 73 5.28 2.12 -6.39
CA LEU A 73 4.67 1.89 -7.69
C LEU A 73 4.12 3.18 -8.31
N ARG A 74 3.68 4.16 -7.51
CA ARG A 74 3.13 5.46 -7.97
C ARG A 74 2.11 5.27 -9.10
N ASP A 75 1.15 4.39 -8.87
CA ASP A 75 0.08 4.10 -9.82
C ASP A 75 -1.21 4.79 -9.38
N GLU A 76 -1.75 5.65 -10.23
CA GLU A 76 -2.97 6.41 -9.95
C GLU A 76 -4.19 5.51 -9.65
N ARG A 77 -4.19 4.26 -10.14
CA ARG A 77 -5.24 3.29 -9.82
C ARG A 77 -5.33 2.99 -8.32
N ALA A 78 -4.30 3.31 -7.53
CA ALA A 78 -4.27 3.14 -6.09
C ALA A 78 -5.00 4.25 -5.30
N ILE A 79 -5.25 5.41 -5.92
CA ILE A 79 -5.79 6.59 -5.23
C ILE A 79 -7.09 6.27 -4.45
N PRO A 80 -8.09 5.57 -5.00
CA PRO A 80 -9.32 5.29 -4.26
C PRO A 80 -9.08 4.41 -3.02
N ALA A 81 -8.17 3.43 -3.09
CA ALA A 81 -7.86 2.55 -1.98
C ALA A 81 -7.07 3.28 -0.87
N LEU A 82 -6.07 4.08 -1.26
CA LEU A 82 -5.30 4.91 -0.33
C LEU A 82 -6.19 5.96 0.36
N SER A 83 -7.12 6.57 -0.40
CA SER A 83 -8.11 7.50 0.16
C SER A 83 -9.03 6.82 1.18
N LYS A 84 -9.47 5.59 0.91
CA LYS A 84 -10.27 4.82 1.88
C LYS A 84 -9.44 4.54 3.13
N ALA A 85 -8.20 4.06 2.97
CA ALA A 85 -7.31 3.74 4.07
C ALA A 85 -6.95 4.94 4.95
N LEU A 86 -6.90 6.14 4.39
CA LEU A 86 -6.73 7.39 5.13
C LEU A 86 -7.87 7.67 6.14
N THR A 87 -9.09 7.22 5.84
CA THR A 87 -10.28 7.47 6.66
C THR A 87 -10.69 6.31 7.56
N TYR A 88 -10.30 5.09 7.21
CA TYR A 88 -10.66 3.93 8.00
C TYR A 88 -9.84 3.86 9.30
N ARG A 89 -10.39 3.21 10.33
CA ARG A 89 -9.79 3.08 11.65
C ARG A 89 -9.74 1.61 12.05
N TRP A 90 -8.58 1.00 11.82
CA TRP A 90 -8.32 -0.36 12.30
C TRP A 90 -8.07 -0.35 13.80
N SER A 91 -8.63 -1.32 14.52
CA SER A 91 -8.42 -1.46 15.98
C SER A 91 -6.96 -1.69 16.37
N TYR A 92 -6.15 -2.23 15.46
CA TYR A 92 -4.72 -2.45 15.67
C TYR A 92 -3.88 -1.18 15.41
N ASP A 93 -4.40 -0.21 14.66
CA ASP A 93 -3.64 0.96 14.18
C ASP A 93 -3.91 2.20 15.04
N ILE A 94 -3.64 2.09 16.33
CA ILE A 94 -3.89 3.16 17.31
C ILE A 94 -3.00 4.40 17.10
N TRP A 95 -1.94 4.28 16.28
CA TRP A 95 -0.98 5.35 16.00
C TRP A 95 -1.15 5.95 14.60
N PHE A 96 -2.22 5.58 13.88
CA PHE A 96 -2.52 6.11 12.56
C PHE A 96 -1.40 5.83 11.53
N ASN A 97 -0.67 4.72 11.64
CA ASN A 97 0.39 4.37 10.70
C ASN A 97 -0.17 4.16 9.28
N VAL A 98 -1.28 3.42 9.16
CA VAL A 98 -1.92 3.14 7.86
C VAL A 98 -2.40 4.43 7.18
N PRO A 99 -3.19 5.31 7.82
CA PRO A 99 -3.63 6.54 7.19
C PRO A 99 -2.46 7.50 6.90
N ARG A 100 -1.48 7.65 7.81
CA ARG A 100 -0.33 8.53 7.57
C ARG A 100 0.55 8.05 6.41
N LYS A 101 0.82 6.73 6.31
CA LYS A 101 1.51 6.16 5.14
C LYS A 101 0.70 6.31 3.85
N SER A 102 -0.64 6.17 3.93
CA SER A 102 -1.51 6.36 2.76
C SER A 102 -1.44 7.79 2.25
N LEU A 103 -1.35 8.77 3.16
CA LEU A 103 -1.18 10.18 2.83
C LEU A 103 0.14 10.46 2.10
N LEU A 104 1.25 9.86 2.57
CA LEU A 104 2.54 9.94 1.90
C LEU A 104 2.50 9.31 0.51
N ALA A 105 1.90 8.12 0.37
CA ALA A 105 1.77 7.44 -0.93
C ALA A 105 0.92 8.26 -1.93
N LEU A 106 -0.14 8.92 -1.46
CA LEU A 106 -0.92 9.86 -2.28
C LEU A 106 -0.04 11.03 -2.75
N ALA A 107 0.85 11.54 -1.89
CA ALA A 107 1.75 12.62 -2.25
C ALA A 107 2.75 12.20 -3.33
N GLU A 108 3.32 11.00 -3.22
CA GLU A 108 4.25 10.44 -4.20
C GLU A 108 3.59 10.10 -5.54
N ILE A 109 2.29 9.80 -5.55
CA ILE A 109 1.49 9.68 -6.78
C ILE A 109 1.36 11.06 -7.48
N GLY A 110 1.20 12.14 -6.72
CA GLY A 110 1.37 13.52 -7.22
C GLY A 110 0.32 14.01 -8.23
N THR A 111 -0.82 13.32 -8.36
CA THR A 111 -1.89 13.74 -9.27
C THR A 111 -2.77 14.85 -8.66
N PRO A 112 -3.49 15.63 -9.48
CA PRO A 112 -4.46 16.60 -8.96
C PRO A 112 -5.53 15.97 -8.04
N GLU A 113 -5.96 14.74 -8.36
CA GLU A 113 -6.92 14.01 -7.53
C GLU A 113 -6.32 13.63 -6.17
N ALA A 114 -5.07 13.15 -6.14
CA ALA A 114 -4.36 12.88 -4.89
C ALA A 114 -4.19 14.15 -4.05
N LYS A 115 -3.83 15.27 -4.69
CA LYS A 115 -3.72 16.56 -4.01
C LYS A 115 -5.04 16.98 -3.34
N MET A 116 -6.17 16.86 -4.04
CA MET A 116 -7.49 17.17 -3.48
C MET A 116 -7.81 16.35 -2.22
N ILE A 117 -7.42 15.07 -2.20
CA ILE A 117 -7.60 14.21 -1.02
C ILE A 117 -6.75 14.70 0.15
N ILE A 118 -5.50 15.12 -0.12
CA ILE A 118 -4.59 15.64 0.91
C ILE A 118 -5.07 17.00 1.44
N GLU A 119 -5.58 17.88 0.57
CA GLU A 119 -6.24 19.13 0.98
C GLU A 119 -7.44 18.88 1.90
N SER A 120 -8.23 17.84 1.62
CA SER A 120 -9.31 17.42 2.52
C SER A 120 -8.77 16.89 3.86
N ALA A 121 -7.68 16.13 3.84
CA ALA A 121 -7.07 15.55 5.03
C ALA A 121 -6.48 16.61 5.98
N ALA A 122 -6.01 17.73 5.44
CA ALA A 122 -5.55 18.88 6.22
C ALA A 122 -6.65 19.51 7.12
N GLN A 123 -7.92 19.15 6.89
CA GLN A 123 -9.07 19.61 7.68
C GLN A 123 -9.61 18.54 8.65
N TYR A 124 -8.93 17.39 8.78
CA TYR A 124 -9.41 16.30 9.65
C TYR A 124 -9.25 16.65 11.14
N PRO A 125 -10.16 16.14 12.00
CA PRO A 125 -10.07 16.38 13.44
C PRO A 125 -8.87 15.67 14.10
N GLU A 126 -8.35 14.60 13.49
CA GLU A 126 -7.13 13.95 13.94
C GLU A 126 -5.90 14.81 13.62
N GLU A 127 -5.36 15.46 14.66
CA GLU A 127 -4.20 16.35 14.58
C GLU A 127 -3.01 15.72 13.84
N LEU A 128 -2.67 14.46 14.15
CA LEU A 128 -1.57 13.75 13.48
C LEU A 128 -1.76 13.62 11.95
N ILE A 129 -2.99 13.49 11.48
CA ILE A 129 -3.28 13.37 10.04
C ILE A 129 -3.29 14.76 9.40
N SER A 130 -3.94 15.74 10.03
CA SER A 130 -4.04 17.09 9.48
C SER A 130 -2.68 17.81 9.48
N GLU A 131 -1.84 17.64 10.49
CA GLU A 131 -0.47 18.18 10.52
C GLU A 131 0.41 17.60 9.40
N ASP A 132 0.42 16.27 9.23
CA ASP A 132 1.16 15.63 8.15
C ASP A 132 0.67 16.12 6.77
N ALA A 133 -0.65 16.29 6.59
CA ALA A 133 -1.22 16.77 5.34
C ALA A 133 -0.81 18.21 5.03
N ASN A 134 -0.83 19.09 6.03
CA ASN A 134 -0.35 20.47 5.86
C ASN A 134 1.15 20.50 5.54
N LEU A 135 1.97 19.68 6.21
CA LEU A 135 3.39 19.58 5.92
C LEU A 135 3.66 19.12 4.48
N ILE A 136 2.89 18.14 3.99
CA ILE A 136 2.98 17.68 2.60
C ILE A 136 2.59 18.80 1.63
N LEU A 137 1.49 19.52 1.90
CA LEU A 137 1.01 20.61 1.03
C LEU A 137 1.97 21.80 0.97
N ASP A 138 2.65 22.10 2.08
CA ASP A 138 3.69 23.14 2.14
C ASP A 138 4.89 22.82 1.24
N ASN A 139 5.10 21.55 0.90
CA ASN A 139 6.23 21.04 0.09
C ASN A 139 5.80 20.40 -1.24
N TRP A 140 4.54 20.59 -1.66
CA TRP A 140 3.93 19.93 -2.82
C TRP A 140 4.58 20.27 -4.17
#